data_AF-A0A7Y5CVZ1-F1
#
_entry.id   AF-A0A7Y5CVZ1-F1
#
_cell.length_a   1.000
_cell.length_b   1.000
_cell.length_c   1.000
_cell.angle_alpha   90.00
_cell.angle_beta   90.00
_cell.angle_gamma   90.00
#
_symmetry.space_group_name_H-M   'P 1'
#
loop_
_entity.id
_entity.type
_entity.pdbx_description
1 polymer ?
#
loop_
_entity_poly.entity_id
_entity_poly.type
_entity_poly.pdbx_seq_one_letter_code
_entity_poly.pdbx_strand_id
1 'polypeptide(L)'
;MSPSRPHISASYYTALQRYAAARGLNIEDLQRTRDIDLQLDDSPEGSLSCGAFVAIVEGLSLQATDEAFGLHFVESLPPKPAGVYQHIVFNSRTLRDAFQAISRFLGLVTDAFQICYEESGDIGWLRFVCPYNFGGCTQFVDGQLALIALRARQLVGENCSAVRVDMMRPRPRH
;
A
#
# COMPACT_ATOMS: atom_id res chain seq x y z
N MET A 1 8.41 14.50 -22.41
CA MET A 1 7.22 14.02 -21.69
C MET A 1 7.34 14.52 -20.28
N SER A 2 6.40 15.32 -19.78
CA SER A 2 6.36 15.65 -18.34
C SER A 2 6.22 14.34 -17.57
N PRO A 3 6.95 14.14 -16.45
CA PRO A 3 6.77 12.93 -15.64
C PRO A 3 5.30 12.86 -15.20
N SER A 4 4.64 11.71 -15.37
CA SER A 4 3.32 11.53 -14.76
C SER A 4 3.49 11.70 -13.26
N ARG A 5 2.58 12.49 -12.66
CA ARG A 5 2.47 12.53 -11.21
C ARG A 5 1.97 11.16 -10.77
N PRO A 6 2.52 10.54 -9.73
CA PRO A 6 2.11 9.20 -9.32
C PRO A 6 0.70 9.22 -8.73
N HIS A 7 -0.15 8.27 -9.12
CA HIS A 7 -1.54 8.18 -8.65
C HIS A 7 -1.82 6.86 -7.92
N ILE A 8 -2.85 6.90 -7.08
CA ILE A 8 -3.43 5.75 -6.39
C ILE A 8 -4.95 5.76 -6.53
N SER A 9 -5.57 4.58 -6.51
CA SER A 9 -7.03 4.46 -6.59
C SER A 9 -7.72 5.20 -5.44
N ALA A 10 -8.78 5.94 -5.76
CA ALA A 10 -9.65 6.64 -4.79
C ALA A 10 -10.33 5.68 -3.79
N SER A 11 -10.39 4.38 -4.11
CA SER A 11 -10.86 3.36 -3.18
C SER A 11 -10.01 3.25 -1.91
N TYR A 12 -8.68 3.46 -2.02
CA TYR A 12 -7.78 3.48 -0.85
C TYR A 12 -8.08 4.69 0.04
N TYR A 13 -8.32 5.85 -0.56
CA TYR A 13 -8.69 7.05 0.18
C TYR A 13 -10.05 6.88 0.88
N THR A 14 -11.05 6.32 0.19
CA THR A 14 -12.35 6.02 0.79
C THR A 14 -12.22 5.05 1.98
N ALA A 15 -11.38 4.02 1.85
CA ALA A 15 -11.12 3.09 2.94
C ALA A 15 -10.41 3.79 4.12
N LEU A 16 -9.45 4.67 3.83
CA LEU A 16 -8.74 5.45 4.84
C LEU A 16 -9.66 6.40 5.59
N GLN A 17 -10.59 7.07 4.90
CA GLN A 17 -11.61 7.92 5.53
C GLN A 17 -12.45 7.12 6.53
N ARG A 18 -12.91 5.93 6.16
CA ARG A 18 -13.66 5.05 7.06
C ARG A 18 -12.81 4.60 8.26
N TYR A 19 -11.56 4.22 8.02
CA TYR A 19 -10.63 3.80 9.06
C TYR A 19 -10.33 4.91 10.08
N ALA A 20 -10.09 6.13 9.59
CA ALA A 20 -9.84 7.32 10.38
C ALA A 20 -11.08 7.74 11.20
N ALA A 21 -12.25 7.78 10.56
CA ALA A 21 -13.51 8.13 11.23
C ALA A 21 -13.83 7.18 12.38
N ALA A 22 -13.60 5.87 12.21
CA ALA A 22 -13.79 4.88 13.28
C ALA A 22 -12.85 5.06 14.49
N ARG A 23 -11.79 5.88 14.35
CA ARG A 23 -10.79 6.17 15.39
C ARG A 23 -10.83 7.62 15.87
N GLY A 24 -11.81 8.41 15.40
CA GLY A 24 -11.92 9.83 15.74
C GLY A 24 -10.78 10.69 15.18
N LEU A 25 -10.08 10.23 14.14
CA LEU A 25 -9.01 10.98 13.49
C LEU A 25 -9.58 11.94 12.43
N ASN A 26 -8.94 13.09 12.26
CA ASN A 26 -9.47 14.16 11.41
C ASN A 26 -8.59 14.38 10.17
N ILE A 27 -9.01 13.78 9.05
CA ILE A 27 -8.35 13.94 7.75
C ILE A 27 -8.51 15.37 7.21
N GLU A 28 -9.68 15.98 7.35
CA GLU A 28 -9.95 17.33 6.84
C GLU A 28 -9.06 18.39 7.51
N ASP A 29 -8.89 18.28 8.83
CA ASP A 29 -7.98 19.14 9.58
C ASP A 29 -6.53 18.95 9.12
N LEU A 30 -6.12 17.70 8.86
CA LEU A 30 -4.80 17.41 8.33
C LEU A 30 -4.61 18.01 6.92
N GLN A 31 -5.60 17.87 6.04
CA GLN A 31 -5.56 18.43 4.69
C GLN A 31 -5.42 19.95 4.72
N ARG A 32 -6.21 20.62 5.57
CA ARG A 32 -6.18 22.08 5.73
C ARG A 32 -4.87 22.57 6.33
N THR A 33 -4.39 21.93 7.40
CA THR A 33 -3.17 22.37 8.11
C THR A 33 -1.89 22.13 7.32
N ARG A 34 -1.90 21.15 6.41
CA ARG A 34 -0.74 20.78 5.58
C ARG A 34 -0.88 21.16 4.11
N ASP A 35 -1.94 21.88 3.74
CA ASP A 35 -2.24 22.31 2.37
C ASP A 35 -2.19 21.14 1.35
N ILE A 36 -2.85 20.03 1.71
CA ILE A 36 -2.85 18.79 0.89
C ILE A 36 -3.97 18.86 -0.16
N ASP A 37 -3.57 19.07 -1.41
CA ASP A 37 -4.41 18.91 -2.59
C ASP A 37 -4.45 17.43 -3.03
N LEU A 38 -5.63 16.82 -2.98
CA LEU A 38 -5.82 15.42 -3.38
C LEU A 38 -5.68 15.20 -4.89
N GLN A 39 -5.98 16.20 -5.72
CA GLN A 39 -6.07 16.03 -7.17
C GLN A 39 -6.97 14.84 -7.54
N LEU A 40 -8.17 14.80 -6.95
CA LEU A 40 -9.17 13.78 -7.21
C LEU A 40 -9.64 13.82 -8.66
N ASP A 41 -9.59 12.66 -9.30
CA ASP A 41 -10.21 12.39 -10.59
C ASP A 41 -11.63 11.84 -10.36
N ASP A 42 -12.63 12.51 -10.93
CA ASP A 42 -14.06 12.18 -10.80
C ASP A 42 -14.50 11.00 -11.70
N SER A 43 -13.56 10.30 -12.35
CA SER A 43 -13.85 9.13 -13.17
C SER A 43 -14.37 7.93 -12.35
N PRO A 44 -15.10 6.96 -12.97
CA PRO A 44 -15.55 5.74 -12.29
C PRO A 44 -14.42 4.89 -11.70
N GLU A 45 -13.23 4.92 -12.32
CA GLU A 45 -12.00 4.33 -11.80
C GLU A 45 -11.14 5.33 -11.00
N GLY A 46 -11.76 6.39 -10.47
CA GLY A 46 -11.14 7.59 -9.91
C GLY A 46 -9.84 7.34 -9.16
N SER A 47 -8.92 8.26 -9.35
CA SER A 47 -7.59 8.25 -8.75
C SER A 47 -7.30 9.57 -8.05
N LEU A 48 -6.29 9.59 -7.20
CA LEU A 48 -5.79 10.80 -6.56
C LEU A 48 -4.26 10.79 -6.53
N SER A 49 -3.66 11.94 -6.24
CA SER A 49 -2.22 12.06 -6.02
C SER A 49 -1.76 11.08 -4.95
N CYS A 50 -0.84 10.18 -5.32
CA CYS A 50 -0.25 9.24 -4.36
C CYS A 50 0.57 10.01 -3.29
N GLY A 51 1.21 11.12 -3.66
CA GLY A 51 1.91 11.96 -2.70
C GLY A 51 0.97 12.56 -1.65
N ALA A 52 -0.22 12.99 -2.07
CA ALA A 52 -1.25 13.48 -1.15
C ALA A 52 -1.76 12.36 -0.23
N PHE A 53 -2.01 11.17 -0.78
CA PHE A 53 -2.39 9.99 0.00
C PHE A 53 -1.33 9.62 1.06
N VAL A 54 -0.05 9.56 0.66
CA VAL A 54 1.07 9.26 1.56
C VAL A 54 1.16 10.30 2.67
N ALA A 55 1.08 11.60 2.33
CA ALA A 55 1.12 12.68 3.32
C ALA A 55 -0.01 12.57 4.36
N ILE A 56 -1.19 12.10 3.94
CA ILE A 56 -2.33 11.85 4.84
C ILE A 56 -2.05 10.66 5.74
N VAL A 57 -1.59 9.54 5.21
CA VAL A 57 -1.28 8.34 5.99
C VAL A 57 -0.22 8.62 7.05
N GLU A 58 0.88 9.30 6.67
CA GLU A 58 1.92 9.69 7.62
C GLU A 58 1.39 10.68 8.67
N GLY A 59 0.57 11.65 8.24
CA GLY A 59 -0.04 12.62 9.15
C GLY A 59 -0.98 11.99 10.17
N LEU A 60 -1.79 11.02 9.75
CA LEU A 60 -2.69 10.28 10.63
C LEU A 60 -1.94 9.43 11.64
N SER A 61 -0.80 8.84 11.25
CA SER A 61 0.04 8.08 12.20
C SER A 61 0.53 8.95 13.35
N LEU A 62 0.85 10.23 13.08
CA LEU A 62 1.26 11.20 14.08
C LEU A 62 0.08 11.63 14.96
N GLN A 63 -1.09 11.91 14.37
CA GLN A 63 -2.31 12.21 15.15
C GLN A 63 -2.70 11.04 16.06
N ALA A 64 -2.56 9.81 15.59
CA ALA A 64 -2.89 8.59 16.33
C ALA A 64 -1.82 8.17 17.34
N THR A 65 -0.60 8.72 17.24
CA THR A 65 0.58 8.23 17.97
C THR A 65 0.80 6.72 17.75
N ASP A 66 0.62 6.26 16.51
CA ASP A 66 0.68 4.84 16.13
C ASP A 66 1.84 4.61 15.15
N GLU A 67 2.94 4.02 15.63
CA GLU A 67 4.13 3.72 14.82
C GLU A 67 3.87 2.59 13.79
N ALA A 68 2.75 1.87 13.90
CA ALA A 68 2.33 0.79 13.00
C ALA A 68 1.01 1.14 12.27
N PHE A 69 0.67 2.42 12.17
CA PHE A 69 -0.59 2.88 11.57
C PHE A 69 -0.87 2.28 10.19
N GLY A 70 0.15 2.23 9.33
CA GLY A 70 0.04 1.65 7.98
C GLY A 70 -0.33 0.17 7.99
N LEU A 71 0.24 -0.61 8.91
CA LEU A 71 -0.09 -2.03 9.11
C LEU A 71 -1.55 -2.18 9.53
N HIS A 72 -1.93 -1.50 10.61
CA HIS A 72 -3.29 -1.60 11.15
C HIS A 72 -4.36 -1.12 10.15
N PHE A 73 -4.03 -0.11 9.35
CA PHE A 73 -4.90 0.36 8.27
C PHE A 73 -5.14 -0.75 7.24
N VAL A 74 -4.09 -1.37 6.70
CA VAL A 74 -4.27 -2.39 5.66
C VAL A 74 -4.89 -3.68 6.18
N GLU A 75 -4.71 -4.01 7.46
CA GLU A 75 -5.39 -5.12 8.13
C GLU A 75 -6.91 -4.93 8.20
N SER A 76 -7.38 -3.67 8.23
CA SER A 76 -8.81 -3.35 8.23
C SER A 76 -9.46 -3.47 6.84
N LEU A 77 -8.67 -3.58 5.77
CA LEU A 77 -9.19 -3.65 4.41
C LEU A 77 -9.90 -4.99 4.17
N PRO A 78 -11.02 -4.99 3.43
CA PRO A 78 -11.76 -6.21 3.19
C PRO A 78 -10.89 -7.25 2.46
N PRO A 79 -11.07 -8.54 2.74
CA PRO A 79 -10.28 -9.59 2.11
C PRO A 79 -10.58 -9.75 0.61
N LYS A 80 -11.70 -9.20 0.12
CA LYS A 80 -12.21 -9.49 -1.22
C LYS A 80 -11.42 -8.80 -2.34
N PRO A 81 -11.18 -9.50 -3.46
CA PRO A 81 -10.56 -8.91 -4.63
C PRO A 81 -11.48 -7.82 -5.22
N ALA A 82 -10.92 -6.65 -5.47
CA ALA A 82 -11.48 -5.62 -6.33
C ALA A 82 -10.59 -5.49 -7.58
N GLY A 83 -11.20 -5.65 -8.75
CA GLY A 83 -10.53 -5.47 -10.05
C GLY A 83 -9.79 -6.70 -10.59
N VAL A 84 -9.48 -6.65 -11.89
CA VAL A 84 -8.87 -7.73 -12.66
C VAL A 84 -7.49 -8.12 -12.14
N TYR A 85 -6.68 -7.13 -11.75
CA TYR A 85 -5.35 -7.37 -11.16
C TYR A 85 -5.44 -8.24 -9.91
N GLN A 86 -6.32 -7.89 -8.97
CA GLN A 86 -6.48 -8.69 -7.75
C GLN A 86 -7.03 -10.07 -8.08
N HIS A 87 -7.94 -10.20 -9.04
CA HIS A 87 -8.43 -11.51 -9.48
C HIS A 87 -7.31 -12.42 -9.99
N ILE A 88 -6.39 -11.90 -10.81
CA ILE A 88 -5.23 -12.67 -11.30
C ILE A 88 -4.35 -13.15 -10.14
N VAL A 89 -4.04 -12.25 -9.19
CA VAL A 89 -3.19 -12.58 -8.03
C VAL A 89 -3.86 -13.62 -7.14
N PHE A 90 -5.15 -13.46 -6.81
CA PHE A 90 -5.87 -14.36 -5.90
C PHE A 90 -6.26 -15.71 -6.52
N ASN A 91 -6.23 -15.85 -7.86
CA ASN A 91 -6.48 -17.12 -8.54
C ASN A 91 -5.18 -17.79 -9.03
N SER A 92 -4.03 -17.30 -8.57
CA SER A 92 -2.74 -17.91 -8.86
C SER A 92 -2.61 -19.26 -8.13
N ARG A 93 -2.02 -20.26 -8.80
CA ARG A 93 -1.91 -21.63 -8.25
C ARG A 93 -0.89 -21.74 -7.13
N THR A 94 0.11 -20.87 -7.13
CA THR A 94 1.19 -20.82 -6.15
C THR A 94 1.52 -19.38 -5.75
N LEU A 95 2.19 -19.18 -4.62
CA LEU A 95 2.72 -17.86 -4.25
C LEU A 95 3.71 -17.32 -5.29
N ARG A 96 4.51 -18.21 -5.89
CA ARG A 96 5.42 -17.86 -6.98
C ARG A 96 4.66 -17.22 -8.14
N ASP A 97 3.59 -17.87 -8.60
CA ASP A 97 2.76 -17.35 -9.70
C ASP A 97 2.11 -16.01 -9.32
N ALA A 98 1.63 -15.90 -8.07
CA ALA A 98 1.05 -14.67 -7.55
C ALA A 98 2.07 -13.51 -7.53
N PHE A 99 3.29 -13.75 -7.06
CA PHE A 99 4.34 -12.75 -6.95
C PHE A 99 4.88 -12.33 -8.33
N GLN A 100 5.00 -13.27 -9.27
CA GLN A 100 5.29 -12.97 -10.67
C GLN A 100 4.18 -12.12 -11.29
N ALA A 101 2.92 -12.44 -11.04
CA ALA A 101 1.79 -11.65 -11.52
C ALA A 101 1.77 -10.24 -10.92
N ILE A 102 2.06 -10.09 -9.62
CA ILE A 102 2.23 -8.79 -8.97
C ILE A 102 3.30 -7.98 -9.71
N SER A 103 4.49 -8.54 -9.89
CA SER A 103 5.62 -7.83 -10.52
C SER A 103 5.32 -7.43 -11.96
N ARG A 104 4.57 -8.25 -12.70
CA ARG A 104 4.23 -8.00 -14.11
C ARG A 104 3.08 -7.01 -14.30
N PHE A 105 2.05 -7.05 -13.45
CA PHE A 105 0.78 -6.36 -13.71
C PHE A 105 0.49 -5.19 -12.77
N LEU A 106 1.27 -4.99 -11.70
CA LEU A 106 1.06 -3.86 -10.78
C LEU A 106 1.11 -2.50 -11.49
N GLY A 107 1.98 -2.36 -12.50
CA GLY A 107 2.10 -1.13 -13.30
C GLY A 107 0.84 -0.76 -14.10
N LEU A 108 -0.12 -1.68 -14.24
CA LEU A 108 -1.43 -1.39 -14.82
C LEU A 108 -2.39 -0.75 -13.80
N VAL A 109 -2.08 -0.85 -12.51
CA VAL A 109 -2.92 -0.38 -11.40
C VAL A 109 -2.38 0.91 -10.80
N THR A 110 -1.07 1.05 -10.73
CA THR A 110 -0.42 2.21 -10.12
C THR A 110 0.96 2.42 -10.73
N ASP A 111 1.32 3.69 -10.93
CA ASP A 111 2.67 4.12 -11.27
C ASP A 111 3.44 4.58 -10.03
N ALA A 112 2.83 4.60 -8.84
CA ALA A 112 3.41 5.18 -7.63
C ALA A 112 4.55 4.38 -7.00
N PHE A 113 4.58 3.07 -7.22
CA PHE A 113 5.61 2.18 -6.74
C PHE A 113 5.73 0.94 -7.62
N GLN A 114 6.84 0.24 -7.48
CA GLN A 114 7.11 -1.02 -8.16
C GLN A 114 7.31 -2.13 -7.14
N ILE A 115 6.94 -3.33 -7.54
CA ILE A 115 7.28 -4.55 -6.82
C ILE A 115 8.03 -5.45 -7.79
N CYS A 116 9.27 -5.78 -7.43
CA CYS A 116 10.09 -6.72 -8.19
C CYS A 116 10.08 -8.06 -7.49
N TYR A 117 9.90 -9.14 -8.25
CA TYR A 117 10.06 -10.50 -7.75
C TYR A 117 11.33 -11.12 -8.36
N GLU A 118 12.24 -11.56 -7.51
CA GLU A 118 13.49 -12.21 -7.88
C GLU A 118 13.62 -13.53 -7.13
N GLU A 119 14.23 -14.54 -7.75
CA GLU A 119 14.51 -15.83 -7.09
C GLU A 119 16.02 -16.03 -6.93
N SER A 120 16.42 -16.52 -5.76
CA SER A 120 17.81 -16.89 -5.49
C SER A 120 17.82 -18.18 -4.66
N GLY A 121 18.18 -19.29 -5.32
CA GLY A 121 18.08 -20.62 -4.73
C GLY A 121 16.64 -20.95 -4.34
N ASP A 122 16.44 -21.33 -3.07
CA ASP A 122 15.13 -21.69 -2.53
C ASP A 122 14.34 -20.48 -1.98
N ILE A 123 14.86 -19.25 -2.15
CA ILE A 123 14.24 -18.02 -1.61
C ILE A 123 13.72 -17.15 -2.76
N GLY A 124 12.43 -16.83 -2.70
CA GLY A 124 11.81 -15.77 -3.49
C GLY A 124 11.83 -14.44 -2.75
N TRP A 125 12.32 -13.40 -3.40
CA TRP A 125 12.42 -12.04 -2.86
C TRP A 125 11.40 -11.14 -3.53
N LEU A 126 10.56 -10.49 -2.71
CA LEU A 126 9.75 -9.36 -3.14
C LEU A 126 10.41 -8.07 -2.68
N ARG A 127 10.79 -7.22 -3.64
CA ARG A 127 11.39 -5.91 -3.38
C ARG A 127 10.40 -4.82 -3.70
N PHE A 128 10.03 -4.02 -2.69
CA PHE A 128 9.26 -2.80 -2.89
C PHE A 128 10.21 -1.66 -3.28
N VAL A 129 9.89 -0.95 -4.35
CA VAL A 129 10.66 0.19 -4.85
C VAL A 129 9.74 1.39 -4.96
N CYS A 130 10.04 2.44 -4.20
CA CYS A 130 9.38 3.74 -4.30
C CYS A 130 10.30 4.69 -5.10
N PRO A 131 10.03 4.93 -6.40
CA PRO A 131 10.92 5.77 -7.21
C PRO A 131 10.72 7.27 -6.94
N TYR A 132 9.69 7.65 -6.17
CA TYR A 132 9.36 9.04 -5.86
C TYR A 132 9.77 9.38 -4.42
N ASN A 133 10.24 10.61 -4.24
CA ASN A 133 10.43 11.19 -2.93
C ASN A 133 9.13 11.84 -2.45
N PHE A 134 8.38 11.12 -1.61
CA PHE A 134 7.18 11.64 -0.94
C PHE A 134 7.50 12.38 0.37
N GLY A 135 8.77 12.62 0.68
CA GLY A 135 9.23 13.03 2.01
C GLY A 135 9.29 11.83 2.95
N GLY A 136 8.35 11.74 3.90
CA GLY A 136 8.13 10.55 4.74
C GLY A 136 7.18 9.58 4.06
N CYS A 137 7.49 8.28 4.03
CA CYS A 137 6.62 7.25 3.46
C CYS A 137 6.69 5.91 4.21
N THR A 138 7.14 5.93 5.46
CA THR A 138 7.29 4.75 6.32
C THR A 138 5.99 3.97 6.42
N GLN A 139 4.91 4.63 6.82
CA GLN A 139 3.61 3.99 7.05
C GLN A 139 3.00 3.50 5.75
N PHE A 140 3.20 4.24 4.66
CA PHE A 140 2.77 3.80 3.35
C PHE A 140 3.50 2.53 2.91
N VAL A 141 4.84 2.52 2.94
CA VAL A 141 5.65 1.36 2.54
C VAL A 141 5.35 0.14 3.39
N ASP A 142 5.30 0.33 4.70
CA ASP A 142 4.96 -0.70 5.68
C ASP A 142 3.57 -1.30 5.41
N GLY A 143 2.57 -0.46 5.17
CA GLY A 143 1.22 -0.88 4.81
C GLY A 143 1.20 -1.69 3.51
N GLN A 144 1.90 -1.25 2.47
CA GLN A 144 1.96 -2.00 1.20
C GLN A 144 2.62 -3.37 1.37
N LEU A 145 3.71 -3.47 2.13
CA LEU A 145 4.38 -4.74 2.43
C LEU A 145 3.50 -5.66 3.28
N ALA A 146 2.84 -5.12 4.31
CA ALA A 146 1.91 -5.86 5.14
C ALA A 146 0.71 -6.37 4.35
N LEU A 147 0.17 -5.57 3.43
CA LEU A 147 -0.93 -5.96 2.56
C LEU A 147 -0.56 -7.17 1.69
N ILE A 148 0.65 -7.18 1.12
CA ILE A 148 1.15 -8.31 0.32
C ILE A 148 1.27 -9.56 1.20
N ALA A 149 1.84 -9.45 2.40
CA ALA A 149 1.97 -10.57 3.33
C ALA A 149 0.60 -11.12 3.78
N LEU A 150 -0.37 -10.24 4.05
CA LEU A 150 -1.75 -10.62 4.36
C LEU A 150 -2.39 -11.38 3.19
N ARG A 151 -2.18 -10.92 1.95
CA ARG A 151 -2.76 -11.56 0.76
C ARG A 151 -2.09 -12.89 0.47
N ALA A 152 -0.78 -13.00 0.69
CA ALA A 152 -0.05 -14.27 0.62
C ALA A 152 -0.61 -15.29 1.61
N ARG A 153 -0.83 -14.91 2.88
CA ARG A 153 -1.49 -15.77 3.88
C ARG A 153 -2.90 -16.19 3.48
N GLN A 154 -3.66 -15.31 2.86
CA GLN A 154 -5.00 -15.65 2.37
C GLN A 154 -4.97 -16.64 1.19
N LEU A 155 -3.92 -16.61 0.36
CA LEU A 155 -3.81 -17.49 -0.80
C LEU A 155 -3.40 -18.93 -0.43
N VAL A 156 -2.45 -19.10 0.49
CA VAL A 156 -1.86 -20.42 0.81
C VAL A 156 -2.07 -20.88 2.26
N GLY A 157 -2.79 -20.10 3.07
CA GLY A 157 -3.12 -20.42 4.46
C GLY A 157 -2.20 -19.77 5.49
N GLU A 158 -2.57 -19.94 6.77
CA GLU A 158 -1.98 -19.26 7.93
C GLU A 158 -0.50 -19.59 8.18
N ASN A 159 -0.04 -20.74 7.69
CA ASN A 159 1.36 -21.18 7.84
C ASN A 159 2.34 -20.44 6.91
N CYS A 160 1.86 -19.48 6.12
CA CYS A 160 2.70 -18.65 5.27
C CYS A 160 3.32 -17.49 6.06
N SER A 161 4.56 -17.69 6.52
CA SER A 161 5.38 -16.66 7.15
C SER A 161 6.56 -16.27 6.26
N ALA A 162 6.90 -14.98 6.21
CA ALA A 162 8.13 -14.53 5.58
C ALA A 162 9.34 -15.07 6.37
N VAL A 163 10.33 -15.59 5.64
CA VAL A 163 11.60 -16.06 6.24
C VAL A 163 12.44 -14.86 6.72
N ARG A 164 12.34 -13.72 6.03
CA ARG A 164 13.09 -12.50 6.30
C ARG A 164 12.35 -11.28 5.76
N VAL A 165 12.44 -10.17 6.49
CA VAL A 165 11.96 -8.85 6.05
C VAL A 165 13.08 -7.84 6.30
N ASP A 166 13.55 -7.21 5.22
CA ASP A 166 14.56 -6.16 5.28
C ASP A 166 13.88 -4.80 5.04
N MET A 167 14.06 -3.87 5.96
CA MET A 167 13.46 -2.53 5.91
C MET A 167 14.56 -1.47 5.83
N MET A 168 14.37 -0.43 5.03
CA MET A 168 15.32 0.70 4.97
C MET A 168 15.26 1.59 6.21
N ARG A 169 14.15 1.53 6.96
CA ARG A 169 13.95 2.28 8.20
C ARG A 169 14.47 1.50 9.41
N PRO A 170 14.89 2.20 10.48
CA PRO A 170 15.22 1.54 11.75
C PRO A 170 14.01 0.81 12.31
N ARG A 171 14.28 -0.21 13.13
CA ARG A 171 13.25 -0.96 13.86
C ARG A 171 12.39 0.02 14.70
N PRO A 172 11.04 -0.13 14.72
CA PRO A 172 10.17 0.67 15.57
C PRO A 172 10.64 0.66 17.02
N ARG A 173 10.37 1.76 17.73
CA ARG A 173 10.66 1.84 19.16
C ARG A 173 9.40 1.40 19.90
N HIS A 174 9.38 0.12 20.23
CA HIS A 174 8.37 -0.61 21.02
C HIS A 174 7.20 -1.15 20.22
#